data_AF-A0A432QW58-F1
#
_entry.id   AF-A0A432QW58-F1
#
_cell.length_a   1.000
_cell.length_b   1.000
_cell.length_c   1.000
_cell.angle_alpha   90.00
_cell.angle_beta   90.00
_cell.angle_gamma   90.00
#
_symmetry.space_group_name_H-M   'P 1'
#
loop_
_entity.id
_entity.type
_entity.pdbx_description
1 polymer ?
#
loop_
_entity_poly.entity_id
_entity_poly.type
_entity_poly.pdbx_seq_one_letter_code
_entity_poly.pdbx_strand_id
1 'polypeptide(L)'
;MKAVVLAAGFGRRMVSEVPKPLVPVFGLPLIEYKIRKLKGFKVGVVYHDEEVASYLKRKFPEVTLIYNPHPERENGFSLYCAKEFVGNDRFVLVMADHYYSDEFFSTAKRLKEGNFLLVSPFSYNPDEATKVKTENDRILRIGKRIEDYDYFDTGFFVLSPQVFQVAKELLRRERFTLSDLMQELAERGELFFKVVKGKWIDVDEKEEIKLAEKVIKEDLIKDTDGPISKLINRKISTLITPTLLRFDFITPNFVTILSSTIGFLGAILFLGKHYLAGGIVTQLSSILDGCDGEIARLKNIKTKFGGVLDSLLDRYVDTFILLSLFLNLPVNKLNVLSFFLAVTGSILVSYVSHLSGKRPLFATRDVRLFILFCFSLLTPFFGEVMLNYALWTIAILSHMGVVYTLAKAYKE
;
A
#
# COMPACT_ATOMS: atom_id res chain seq x y z
N MET A 1 -14.80 8.47 -15.82
CA MET A 1 -15.20 7.05 -15.72
C MET A 1 -15.88 6.83 -14.38
N LYS A 2 -16.95 6.04 -14.35
CA LYS A 2 -17.65 5.69 -13.11
C LYS A 2 -17.09 4.40 -12.53
N ALA A 3 -17.26 4.20 -11.23
CA ALA A 3 -16.99 2.92 -10.58
C ALA A 3 -18.15 2.57 -9.65
N VAL A 4 -18.57 1.32 -9.67
CA VAL A 4 -19.60 0.76 -8.81
C VAL A 4 -18.93 -0.26 -7.88
N VAL A 5 -19.14 -0.11 -6.58
CA VAL A 5 -18.69 -1.06 -5.57
C VAL A 5 -19.92 -1.75 -4.98
N LEU A 6 -19.97 -3.07 -5.02
CA LEU A 6 -21.09 -3.84 -4.43
C LEU A 6 -20.76 -4.21 -2.98
N ALA A 7 -21.51 -3.63 -2.05
CA ALA A 7 -21.41 -3.81 -0.60
C ALA A 7 -22.75 -4.21 0.03
N ALA A 8 -23.66 -4.82 -0.75
CA ALA A 8 -25.05 -5.11 -0.37
C ALA A 8 -25.32 -6.59 -0.05
N GLY A 9 -24.28 -7.41 0.15
CA GLY A 9 -24.46 -8.81 0.55
C GLY A 9 -24.90 -8.93 2.02
N PHE A 10 -25.58 -10.03 2.36
CA PHE A 10 -26.00 -10.35 3.73
C PHE A 10 -24.88 -10.64 4.73
N GLY A 11 -23.61 -10.37 4.36
CA GLY A 11 -22.38 -10.72 5.07
C GLY A 11 -22.62 -11.20 6.49
N ARG A 12 -22.79 -12.53 6.65
CA ARG A 12 -23.16 -13.09 7.95
C ARG A 12 -22.07 -12.75 8.96
N ARG A 13 -22.47 -12.41 10.19
CA ARG A 13 -21.63 -12.07 11.36
C ARG A 13 -20.76 -13.24 11.86
N MET A 14 -20.28 -14.12 10.97
CA MET A 14 -19.55 -15.33 11.36
C MET A 14 -18.11 -15.03 11.81
N VAL A 15 -17.51 -13.92 11.34
CA VAL A 15 -16.09 -13.62 11.56
C VAL A 15 -15.86 -12.36 12.39
N SER A 16 -16.77 -11.38 12.33
CA SER A 16 -16.64 -10.10 13.04
C SER A 16 -18.00 -9.52 13.43
N GLU A 17 -18.03 -8.67 14.45
CA GLU A 17 -19.21 -7.92 14.88
C GLU A 17 -19.64 -6.85 13.87
N VAL A 18 -18.77 -6.50 12.92
CA VAL A 18 -19.03 -5.48 11.89
C VAL A 18 -19.40 -6.12 10.53
N PRO A 19 -20.10 -5.38 9.65
CA PRO A 19 -20.39 -5.83 8.29
C PRO A 19 -19.11 -6.19 7.52
N LYS A 20 -19.15 -7.22 6.66
CA LYS A 20 -18.01 -7.71 5.87
C LYS A 20 -17.18 -6.59 5.19
N PRO A 21 -17.80 -5.58 4.53
CA PRO A 21 -17.05 -4.47 3.93
C PRO A 21 -16.24 -3.62 4.93
N LEU A 22 -16.65 -3.60 6.20
CA LEU A 22 -16.02 -2.85 7.28
C LEU A 22 -14.99 -3.65 8.08
N VAL A 23 -14.83 -4.95 7.79
CA VAL A 23 -13.81 -5.79 8.43
C VAL A 23 -12.43 -5.16 8.21
N PRO A 24 -11.67 -4.91 9.29
CA PRO A 24 -10.34 -4.34 9.18
C PRO A 24 -9.35 -5.40 8.66
N VAL A 25 -8.63 -5.06 7.60
CA VAL A 25 -7.50 -5.82 7.07
C VAL A 25 -6.28 -4.91 7.12
N PHE A 26 -5.26 -5.28 7.89
CA PHE A 26 -4.04 -4.47 8.08
C PHE A 26 -4.35 -3.04 8.58
N GLY A 27 -5.34 -2.89 9.46
CA GLY A 27 -5.71 -1.63 10.10
C GLY A 27 -6.69 -0.74 9.35
N LEU A 28 -7.09 -1.08 8.12
CA LEU A 28 -8.12 -0.35 7.36
C LEU A 28 -9.29 -1.27 7.00
N PRO A 29 -10.54 -0.77 7.04
CA PRO A 29 -11.70 -1.45 6.48
C PRO A 29 -11.47 -1.89 5.03
N LEU A 30 -11.95 -3.09 4.71
CA LEU A 30 -11.75 -3.70 3.40
C LEU A 30 -12.32 -2.85 2.24
N ILE A 31 -13.46 -2.19 2.45
CA ILE A 31 -14.05 -1.25 1.48
C ILE A 31 -13.20 0.01 1.27
N GLU A 32 -12.52 0.50 2.31
CA GLU A 32 -11.71 1.72 2.27
C GLU A 32 -10.54 1.56 1.28
N TYR A 33 -9.93 0.38 1.18
CA TYR A 33 -8.91 0.10 0.16
C TYR A 33 -9.43 0.36 -1.26
N LYS A 34 -10.65 -0.06 -1.59
CA LYS A 34 -11.23 0.12 -2.94
C LYS A 34 -11.50 1.59 -3.21
N ILE A 35 -12.21 2.27 -2.30
CA ILE A 35 -12.58 3.68 -2.49
C ILE A 35 -11.32 4.52 -2.72
N ARG A 36 -10.26 4.27 -1.95
CA ARG A 36 -8.98 4.95 -2.10
C ARG A 36 -8.28 4.62 -3.42
N LYS A 37 -8.30 3.37 -3.89
CA LYS A 37 -7.72 2.99 -5.20
C LYS A 37 -8.54 3.47 -6.39
N LEU A 38 -9.84 3.72 -6.19
CA LEU A 38 -10.76 4.33 -7.15
C LEU A 38 -10.68 5.87 -7.17
N LYS A 39 -9.64 6.46 -6.59
CA LYS A 39 -9.38 7.91 -6.72
C LYS A 39 -9.34 8.32 -8.20
N GLY A 40 -10.12 9.34 -8.54
CA GLY A 40 -10.31 9.83 -9.91
C GLY A 40 -11.50 9.22 -10.67
N PHE A 41 -12.22 8.28 -10.06
CA PHE A 41 -13.53 7.83 -10.55
C PHE A 41 -14.65 8.57 -9.82
N LYS A 42 -15.82 8.70 -10.47
CA LYS A 42 -17.06 8.98 -9.75
C LYS A 42 -17.55 7.65 -9.18
N VAL A 43 -17.55 7.50 -7.86
CA VAL A 43 -17.80 6.21 -7.18
C VAL A 43 -19.23 6.15 -6.66
N GLY A 44 -19.92 5.06 -7.01
CA GLY A 44 -21.20 4.67 -6.46
C GLY A 44 -21.03 3.40 -5.63
N VAL A 45 -21.51 3.38 -4.40
CA VAL A 45 -21.50 2.18 -3.55
C VAL A 45 -22.93 1.71 -3.38
N VAL A 46 -23.20 0.49 -3.84
CA VAL A 46 -24.46 -0.18 -3.57
C VAL A 46 -24.38 -0.83 -2.21
N TYR A 47 -25.23 -0.40 -1.28
CA TYR A 47 -25.20 -0.86 0.11
C TYR A 47 -26.58 -1.36 0.55
N HIS A 48 -26.58 -2.18 1.59
CA HIS A 48 -27.79 -2.55 2.32
C HIS A 48 -27.66 -2.20 3.80
N ASP A 49 -26.46 -2.39 4.36
CA ASP A 49 -26.17 -2.15 5.76
C ASP A 49 -25.91 -0.67 6.07
N GLU A 50 -26.65 -0.12 7.04
CA GLU A 50 -26.58 1.28 7.44
C GLU A 50 -25.26 1.67 8.12
N GLU A 51 -24.53 0.72 8.73
CA GLU A 51 -23.20 0.99 9.28
C GLU A 51 -22.20 1.29 8.16
N VAL A 52 -22.30 0.57 7.03
CA VAL A 52 -21.48 0.81 5.83
C VAL A 52 -21.77 2.21 5.29
N ALA A 53 -23.04 2.58 5.16
CA ALA A 53 -23.45 3.90 4.69
C ALA A 53 -22.96 5.02 5.62
N SER A 54 -23.14 4.86 6.93
CA SER A 54 -22.71 5.82 7.94
C SER A 54 -21.20 6.04 7.92
N TYR A 55 -20.43 4.95 7.83
CA TYR A 55 -18.98 5.01 7.71
C TYR A 55 -18.54 5.76 6.45
N LEU A 56 -19.09 5.42 5.29
CA LEU A 56 -18.74 6.05 4.01
C LEU A 56 -19.15 7.51 3.96
N LYS A 57 -20.35 7.87 4.44
CA LYS A 57 -20.82 9.26 4.48
C LYS A 57 -19.92 10.16 5.32
N ARG A 58 -19.42 9.65 6.45
CA ARG A 58 -18.49 10.38 7.32
C ARG A 58 -17.11 10.54 6.69
N LYS A 59 -16.57 9.48 6.08
CA LYS A 59 -15.15 9.42 5.68
C LYS A 59 -14.89 9.77 4.21
N PHE A 60 -15.87 9.49 3.35
CA PHE A 60 -15.82 9.68 1.89
C PHE A 60 -17.11 10.35 1.41
N PRO A 61 -17.39 11.60 1.80
CA PRO A 61 -18.63 12.30 1.46
C PRO A 61 -18.83 12.49 -0.06
N GLU A 62 -17.79 12.34 -0.87
CA GLU A 62 -17.84 12.36 -2.32
C GLU A 62 -18.44 11.10 -2.96
N VAL A 63 -18.55 10.00 -2.20
CA VAL A 63 -19.10 8.73 -2.67
C VAL A 63 -20.62 8.82 -2.74
N THR A 64 -21.20 8.42 -3.87
CA THR A 64 -22.66 8.30 -4.01
C THR A 64 -23.12 6.98 -3.40
N LEU A 65 -24.02 7.04 -2.41
CA LEU A 65 -24.60 5.86 -1.80
C LEU A 65 -25.90 5.46 -2.52
N ILE A 66 -26.02 4.17 -2.85
CA ILE A 66 -27.15 3.60 -3.62
C ILE A 66 -27.74 2.49 -2.76
N TYR A 67 -28.95 2.69 -2.24
CA TYR A 67 -29.59 1.72 -1.38
C TYR A 67 -30.11 0.51 -2.17
N ASN A 68 -29.81 -0.70 -1.71
CA ASN A 68 -30.41 -1.94 -2.16
C ASN A 68 -31.48 -2.40 -1.14
N PRO A 69 -32.77 -2.27 -1.46
CA PRO A 69 -33.85 -2.73 -0.59
C PRO A 69 -34.02 -4.26 -0.56
N HIS A 70 -33.42 -4.99 -1.50
CA HIS A 70 -33.63 -6.43 -1.70
C HIS A 70 -32.31 -7.20 -1.82
N PRO A 71 -31.47 -7.24 -0.77
CA PRO A 71 -30.20 -8.00 -0.75
C PRO A 71 -30.39 -9.50 -1.00
N GLU A 72 -31.57 -10.05 -0.70
CA GLU A 72 -31.96 -11.44 -0.95
C GLU A 72 -31.98 -11.84 -2.42
N ARG A 73 -32.10 -10.85 -3.31
CA ARG A 73 -32.10 -11.04 -4.76
C ARG A 73 -30.70 -11.19 -5.37
N GLU A 74 -29.67 -11.32 -4.52
CA GLU A 74 -28.26 -11.54 -4.86
C GLU A 74 -27.55 -10.32 -5.50
N ASN A 75 -26.24 -10.48 -5.75
CA ASN A 75 -25.38 -9.41 -6.25
C ASN A 75 -25.72 -8.94 -7.69
N GLY A 76 -26.42 -9.76 -8.49
CA GLY A 76 -26.94 -9.35 -9.80
C GLY A 76 -28.00 -8.25 -9.69
N PHE A 77 -28.92 -8.38 -8.73
CA PHE A 77 -29.89 -7.31 -8.43
C PHE A 77 -29.22 -6.08 -7.83
N SER A 78 -28.20 -6.27 -6.98
CA SER A 78 -27.41 -5.18 -6.42
C SER A 78 -26.77 -4.32 -7.53
N LEU A 79 -26.23 -4.94 -8.57
CA LEU A 79 -25.74 -4.19 -9.73
C LEU A 79 -26.87 -3.41 -10.41
N TYR A 80 -28.05 -4.01 -10.61
CA TYR A 80 -29.18 -3.34 -11.25
C TYR A 80 -29.61 -2.05 -10.53
N CYS A 81 -29.55 -2.00 -9.19
CA CYS A 81 -29.80 -0.79 -8.42
C CYS A 81 -28.90 0.39 -8.81
N ALA A 82 -27.69 0.13 -9.33
CA ALA A 82 -26.76 1.17 -9.75
C ALA A 82 -27.02 1.75 -11.16
N LYS A 83 -28.06 1.28 -11.87
CA LYS A 83 -28.36 1.67 -13.27
C LYS A 83 -28.43 3.19 -13.46
N GLU A 84 -29.17 3.89 -12.61
CA GLU A 84 -29.35 5.35 -12.73
C GLU A 84 -28.05 6.10 -12.48
N PHE A 85 -27.28 5.66 -11.48
CA PHE A 85 -25.97 6.23 -11.20
C PHE A 85 -25.01 6.06 -12.38
N VAL A 86 -24.97 4.88 -13.00
CA VAL A 86 -24.11 4.60 -14.15
C VAL A 86 -24.55 5.38 -15.40
N GLY A 87 -25.86 5.45 -15.67
CA GLY A 87 -26.38 6.11 -16.87
C GLY A 87 -25.81 5.47 -18.14
N ASN A 88 -25.24 6.29 -19.03
CA ASN A 88 -24.68 5.85 -20.32
C ASN A 88 -23.15 5.68 -20.29
N ASP A 89 -22.53 5.79 -19.12
CA ASP A 89 -21.07 5.69 -19.00
C ASP A 89 -20.61 4.24 -18.88
N ARG A 90 -19.46 3.93 -19.47
CA ARG A 90 -18.70 2.75 -19.08
C ARG A 90 -18.22 2.89 -17.64
N PHE A 91 -18.19 1.77 -16.93
CA PHE A 91 -17.88 1.76 -15.51
C PHE A 91 -17.04 0.55 -15.10
N VAL A 92 -16.28 0.73 -14.04
CA VAL A 92 -15.64 -0.36 -13.31
C VAL A 92 -16.65 -0.93 -12.31
N LEU A 93 -16.75 -2.24 -12.19
CA LEU A 93 -17.51 -2.91 -11.15
C LEU A 93 -16.56 -3.75 -10.31
N VAL A 94 -16.60 -3.57 -8.99
CA VAL A 94 -15.78 -4.35 -8.05
C VAL A 94 -16.58 -4.78 -6.83
N MET A 95 -16.15 -5.88 -6.23
CA MET A 95 -16.72 -6.39 -5.00
C MET A 95 -16.12 -5.68 -3.78
N ALA A 96 -16.95 -5.37 -2.77
CA ALA A 96 -16.49 -4.67 -1.56
C ALA A 96 -15.66 -5.55 -0.61
N ASP A 97 -15.66 -6.86 -0.81
CA ASP A 97 -15.04 -7.88 0.02
C ASP A 97 -13.77 -8.51 -0.59
N HIS A 98 -13.32 -8.02 -1.75
CA HIS A 98 -12.10 -8.51 -2.39
C HIS A 98 -10.92 -7.55 -2.19
N TYR A 99 -9.73 -8.04 -1.85
CA TYR A 99 -8.51 -7.24 -1.96
C TYR A 99 -7.98 -7.28 -3.40
N TYR A 100 -7.52 -6.13 -3.92
CA TYR A 100 -6.90 -6.04 -5.25
C TYR A 100 -5.62 -5.20 -5.19
N SER A 101 -4.59 -5.68 -5.88
CA SER A 101 -3.36 -4.91 -6.20
C SER A 101 -3.60 -3.82 -7.26
N ASP A 102 -2.63 -2.92 -7.45
CA ASP A 102 -2.78 -1.73 -8.30
C ASP A 102 -2.87 -2.05 -9.81
N GLU A 103 -2.36 -3.22 -10.20
CA GLU A 103 -2.39 -3.75 -11.56
C GLU A 103 -3.82 -3.89 -12.10
N PHE A 104 -4.78 -4.25 -11.26
CA PHE A 104 -6.19 -4.36 -11.65
C PHE A 104 -6.75 -3.01 -12.08
N PHE A 105 -6.57 -1.98 -11.25
CA PHE A 105 -7.08 -0.63 -11.51
C PHE A 105 -6.38 0.03 -12.71
N SER A 106 -5.08 -0.18 -12.88
CA SER A 106 -4.34 0.33 -14.03
C SER A 106 -4.70 -0.39 -15.34
N THR A 107 -5.02 -1.68 -15.28
CA THR A 107 -5.53 -2.45 -16.43
C THR A 107 -6.92 -1.98 -16.81
N ALA A 108 -7.82 -1.82 -15.84
CA ALA A 108 -9.18 -1.35 -16.08
C ALA A 108 -9.24 0.01 -16.80
N LYS A 109 -8.36 0.96 -16.43
CA LYS A 109 -8.27 2.28 -17.08
C LYS A 109 -7.87 2.22 -18.56
N ARG A 110 -7.20 1.15 -19.00
CA ARG A 110 -6.74 0.95 -20.38
C ARG A 110 -7.80 0.33 -21.29
N LEU A 111 -8.83 -0.32 -20.74
CA LEU A 111 -9.90 -0.97 -21.49
C LEU A 111 -10.98 0.06 -21.90
N LYS A 112 -11.10 0.33 -23.20
CA LYS A 112 -11.95 1.41 -23.73
C LYS A 112 -13.28 0.96 -24.31
N GLU A 113 -13.38 -0.28 -24.80
CA GLU A 113 -14.56 -0.84 -25.49
C GLU A 113 -14.87 -2.25 -24.94
N GLY A 114 -16.04 -2.83 -25.26
CA GLY A 114 -16.47 -4.18 -24.83
C GLY A 114 -16.78 -4.37 -23.33
N ASN A 115 -17.39 -5.49 -22.94
CA ASN A 115 -17.52 -5.86 -21.53
C ASN A 115 -16.36 -6.79 -21.16
N PHE A 116 -15.63 -6.49 -20.09
CA PHE A 116 -14.45 -7.25 -19.68
C PHE A 116 -14.59 -7.77 -18.27
N LEU A 117 -14.25 -9.05 -18.09
CA LEU A 117 -13.86 -9.61 -16.79
C LEU A 117 -12.33 -9.65 -16.70
N LEU A 118 -11.76 -9.09 -15.64
CA LEU A 118 -10.35 -9.30 -15.33
C LEU A 118 -10.21 -10.67 -14.67
N VAL A 119 -9.42 -11.56 -15.27
CA VAL A 119 -9.24 -12.94 -14.80
C VAL A 119 -7.83 -13.17 -14.28
N SER A 120 -7.67 -14.18 -13.43
CA SER A 120 -6.36 -14.60 -12.91
C SER A 120 -6.14 -16.10 -13.16
N PRO A 121 -4.91 -16.53 -13.49
CA PRO A 121 -4.57 -17.96 -13.53
C PRO A 121 -4.43 -18.58 -12.14
N PHE A 122 -4.52 -17.77 -11.08
CA PHE A 122 -4.29 -18.18 -9.69
C PHE A 122 -5.41 -17.67 -8.78
N SER A 123 -5.87 -18.54 -7.87
CA SER A 123 -6.74 -18.23 -6.74
C SER A 123 -6.12 -18.84 -5.47
N TYR A 124 -6.24 -18.15 -4.35
CA TYR A 124 -5.84 -18.69 -3.05
C TYR A 124 -6.85 -19.70 -2.48
N ASN A 125 -8.08 -19.70 -3.01
CA ASN A 125 -9.14 -20.64 -2.67
C ASN A 125 -9.80 -21.12 -4.00
N PRO A 126 -9.15 -22.04 -4.74
CA PRO A 126 -9.59 -22.44 -6.08
C PRO A 126 -10.89 -23.25 -6.09
N ASP A 127 -11.23 -23.91 -4.98
CA ASP A 127 -12.43 -24.75 -4.88
C ASP A 127 -13.70 -23.92 -4.74
N GLU A 128 -13.63 -22.77 -4.07
CA GLU A 128 -14.78 -21.87 -3.88
C GLU A 128 -14.90 -20.78 -4.94
N ALA A 129 -13.82 -20.54 -5.69
CA ALA A 129 -13.74 -19.52 -6.72
C ALA A 129 -14.63 -19.83 -7.93
N THR A 130 -15.18 -18.77 -8.53
CA THR A 130 -15.87 -18.86 -9.82
C THR A 130 -14.84 -19.08 -10.93
N LYS A 131 -15.08 -20.08 -11.76
CA LYS A 131 -14.17 -20.50 -12.83
C LYS A 131 -14.65 -19.97 -14.18
N VAL A 132 -13.71 -19.78 -15.11
CA VAL A 132 -13.95 -19.18 -16.42
C VAL A 132 -13.31 -20.04 -17.51
N LYS A 133 -14.11 -20.45 -18.49
CA LYS A 133 -13.65 -21.05 -19.74
C LYS A 133 -13.63 -20.00 -20.83
N THR A 134 -12.56 -19.99 -21.62
CA THR A 134 -12.29 -18.98 -22.65
C THR A 134 -12.04 -19.61 -24.01
N GLU A 135 -12.29 -18.84 -25.05
CA GLU A 135 -11.91 -19.17 -26.42
C GLU A 135 -11.60 -17.87 -27.16
N ASN A 136 -10.44 -17.84 -27.84
CA ASN A 136 -9.89 -16.61 -28.42
C ASN A 136 -9.77 -15.48 -27.38
N ASP A 137 -10.51 -14.40 -27.55
CA ASP A 137 -10.56 -13.24 -26.65
C ASP A 137 -11.85 -13.16 -25.80
N ARG A 138 -12.70 -14.19 -25.89
CA ARG A 138 -14.03 -14.23 -25.27
C ARG A 138 -14.14 -15.24 -24.14
N ILE A 139 -15.10 -14.97 -23.26
CA ILE A 139 -15.54 -15.93 -22.25
C ILE A 139 -16.63 -16.78 -22.88
N LEU A 140 -16.49 -18.10 -22.78
CA LEU A 140 -17.51 -19.07 -23.22
C LEU A 140 -18.44 -19.47 -22.08
N ARG A 141 -17.88 -19.75 -20.91
CA ARG A 141 -18.63 -20.22 -19.74
C ARG A 141 -18.05 -19.64 -18.46
N ILE A 142 -18.91 -19.29 -17.53
CA ILE A 142 -18.56 -18.81 -16.19
C ILE A 142 -19.42 -19.46 -15.13
N GLY A 143 -18.80 -19.91 -14.03
CA GLY A 143 -19.53 -20.53 -12.92
C GLY A 143 -18.65 -21.31 -11.96
N LYS A 144 -19.20 -21.64 -10.78
CA LYS A 144 -18.46 -22.39 -9.74
C LYS A 144 -18.24 -23.87 -10.06
N ARG A 145 -19.18 -24.48 -10.81
CA ARG A 145 -19.20 -25.94 -11.09
C ARG A 145 -18.66 -26.29 -12.47
N ILE A 146 -17.68 -25.53 -12.96
CA ILE A 146 -17.01 -25.81 -14.23
C ILE A 146 -15.78 -26.69 -13.94
N GLU A 147 -15.68 -27.83 -14.62
CA GLU A 147 -14.53 -28.74 -14.50
C GLU A 147 -13.39 -28.37 -15.46
N ASP A 148 -13.72 -28.08 -16.73
CA ASP A 148 -12.77 -27.57 -17.72
C ASP A 148 -12.80 -26.03 -17.74
N TYR A 149 -11.76 -25.40 -17.18
CA TYR A 149 -11.62 -23.96 -17.07
C TYR A 149 -10.17 -23.53 -17.32
N ASP A 150 -9.99 -22.28 -17.74
CA ASP A 150 -8.67 -21.71 -18.03
C ASP A 150 -8.23 -20.70 -16.95
N TYR A 151 -9.18 -20.01 -16.32
CA TYR A 151 -8.91 -18.95 -15.34
C TYR A 151 -9.95 -18.89 -14.22
N PHE A 152 -9.65 -18.09 -13.20
CA PHE A 152 -10.56 -17.70 -12.13
C PHE A 152 -11.14 -16.29 -12.37
N ASP A 153 -12.43 -16.13 -12.10
CA ASP A 153 -13.10 -14.84 -11.96
C ASP A 153 -12.60 -14.15 -10.70
N THR A 154 -12.17 -12.89 -10.84
CA THR A 154 -11.61 -12.10 -9.74
C THR A 154 -12.64 -11.15 -9.11
N GLY A 155 -13.87 -11.10 -9.62
CA GLY A 155 -14.89 -10.13 -9.21
C GLY A 155 -14.62 -8.70 -9.67
N PHE A 156 -13.68 -8.49 -10.60
CA PHE A 156 -13.33 -7.18 -11.14
C PHE A 156 -13.73 -7.08 -12.62
N PHE A 157 -14.67 -6.19 -12.91
CA PHE A 157 -15.23 -6.03 -14.25
C PHE A 157 -15.08 -4.61 -14.79
N VAL A 158 -15.02 -4.48 -16.11
CA VAL A 158 -15.20 -3.22 -16.84
C VAL A 158 -16.38 -3.40 -17.77
N LEU A 159 -17.51 -2.77 -17.45
CA LEU A 159 -18.78 -3.02 -18.11
C LEU A 159 -19.28 -1.78 -18.86
N SER A 160 -20.10 -2.05 -19.86
CA SER A 160 -20.88 -1.07 -20.60
C SER A 160 -22.33 -1.03 -20.06
N PRO A 161 -23.06 0.09 -20.22
CA PRO A 161 -24.45 0.21 -19.78
C PRO A 161 -25.41 -0.86 -20.32
N GLN A 162 -25.07 -1.51 -21.43
CA GLN A 162 -25.81 -2.61 -22.05
C GLN A 162 -26.05 -3.76 -21.07
N VAL A 163 -25.16 -3.95 -20.09
CA VAL A 163 -25.33 -4.94 -19.02
C VAL A 163 -26.65 -4.78 -18.25
N PHE A 164 -27.21 -3.57 -18.17
CA PHE A 164 -28.49 -3.33 -17.51
C PHE A 164 -29.70 -3.78 -18.32
N GLN A 165 -29.57 -3.94 -19.65
CA GLN A 165 -30.61 -4.56 -20.47
C GLN A 165 -30.71 -6.04 -20.12
N VAL A 166 -29.55 -6.72 -20.08
CA VAL A 166 -29.44 -8.11 -19.65
C VAL A 166 -29.95 -8.30 -18.23
N ALA A 167 -29.56 -7.43 -17.30
CA ALA A 167 -30.03 -7.49 -15.92
C ALA A 167 -31.55 -7.32 -15.83
N LYS A 168 -32.15 -6.43 -16.66
CA LYS A 168 -33.61 -6.25 -16.73
C LYS A 168 -34.33 -7.52 -17.16
N GLU A 169 -33.78 -8.28 -18.10
CA GLU A 169 -34.34 -9.56 -18.54
C GLU A 169 -34.27 -10.62 -17.43
N LEU A 170 -33.22 -10.59 -16.60
CA LEU A 170 -33.05 -11.50 -15.47
C LEU A 170 -33.89 -11.13 -14.25
N LEU A 171 -34.48 -9.93 -14.19
CA LEU A 171 -35.37 -9.52 -13.08
C LEU A 171 -36.61 -10.43 -12.91
N ARG A 172 -36.99 -11.20 -13.93
CA ARG A 172 -38.05 -12.21 -13.84
C ARG A 172 -37.71 -13.36 -12.89
N ARG A 173 -36.42 -13.58 -12.61
CA ARG A 173 -35.96 -14.54 -11.60
C ARG A 173 -36.08 -13.89 -10.22
N GLU A 174 -36.47 -14.69 -9.23
CA GLU A 174 -36.49 -14.23 -7.83
C GLU A 174 -35.08 -13.78 -7.40
N ARG A 175 -34.06 -14.58 -7.71
CA ARG A 175 -32.65 -14.36 -7.37
C ARG A 175 -31.77 -14.59 -8.60
N PHE A 176 -30.76 -13.74 -8.81
CA PHE A 176 -29.75 -13.96 -9.84
C PHE A 176 -28.41 -13.32 -9.47
N THR A 177 -27.32 -14.02 -9.77
CA THR A 177 -25.97 -13.61 -9.45
C THR A 177 -25.34 -12.77 -10.57
N LEU A 178 -24.21 -12.14 -10.29
CA LEU A 178 -23.34 -11.56 -11.31
C LEU A 178 -22.85 -12.61 -12.30
N SER A 179 -22.54 -13.83 -11.85
CA SER A 179 -22.11 -14.91 -12.75
C SER A 179 -23.23 -15.28 -13.73
N ASP A 180 -24.50 -15.29 -13.31
CA ASP A 180 -25.64 -15.49 -14.22
C ASP A 180 -25.70 -14.38 -15.29
N LEU A 181 -25.49 -13.13 -14.88
CA LEU A 181 -25.49 -11.98 -15.78
C LEU A 181 -24.31 -12.04 -16.78
N MET A 182 -23.13 -12.42 -16.30
CA MET A 182 -21.93 -12.57 -17.12
C MET A 182 -22.07 -13.75 -18.09
N GLN A 183 -22.70 -14.86 -17.66
CA GLN A 183 -22.99 -16.01 -18.53
C GLN A 183 -23.91 -15.61 -19.69
N GLU A 184 -24.94 -14.81 -19.44
CA GLU A 184 -25.83 -14.31 -20.50
C GLU A 184 -25.09 -13.37 -21.48
N LEU A 185 -24.17 -12.53 -21.00
CA LEU A 185 -23.29 -11.73 -21.88
C LEU A 185 -22.31 -12.61 -22.68
N ALA A 186 -21.80 -13.69 -22.09
CA ALA A 186 -20.93 -14.65 -22.75
C ALA A 186 -21.66 -15.37 -23.90
N GLU A 187 -22.91 -15.80 -23.67
CA GLU A 187 -23.76 -16.44 -24.69
C GLU A 187 -24.08 -15.51 -25.87
N ARG A 188 -24.17 -14.20 -25.61
CA ARG A 188 -24.30 -13.16 -26.66
C ARG A 188 -22.99 -12.85 -27.38
N GLY A 189 -21.86 -13.40 -26.93
CA GLY A 189 -20.54 -13.10 -27.46
C GLY A 189 -20.03 -11.69 -27.12
N GLU A 190 -20.57 -11.07 -26.08
CA GLU A 190 -20.30 -9.69 -25.67
C GLU A 190 -19.37 -9.57 -24.46
N LEU A 191 -18.94 -10.71 -23.88
CA LEU A 191 -18.05 -10.77 -22.72
C LEU A 191 -16.65 -11.23 -23.11
N PHE A 192 -15.69 -10.34 -22.90
CA PHE A 192 -14.26 -10.52 -23.12
C PHE A 192 -13.53 -10.71 -21.80
N PHE A 193 -12.29 -11.19 -21.86
CA PHE A 193 -11.43 -11.29 -20.67
C PHE A 193 -10.11 -10.56 -20.83
N LYS A 194 -9.52 -10.20 -19.70
CA LYS A 194 -8.11 -9.76 -19.65
C LYS A 194 -7.41 -10.39 -18.47
N VAL A 195 -6.33 -11.12 -18.75
CA VAL A 195 -5.52 -11.74 -17.70
C VAL A 195 -4.73 -10.66 -16.95
N VAL A 196 -4.81 -10.69 -15.62
CA VAL A 196 -4.10 -9.78 -14.72
C VAL A 196 -3.18 -10.59 -13.81
N LYS A 197 -1.90 -10.25 -13.77
CA LYS A 197 -0.89 -10.90 -12.89
C LYS A 197 -0.86 -10.33 -11.47
N GLY A 198 -1.69 -9.33 -11.20
CA GLY A 198 -1.81 -8.71 -9.89
C GLY A 198 -2.38 -9.68 -8.86
N LYS A 199 -2.07 -9.43 -7.59
CA LYS A 199 -2.65 -10.14 -6.45
C LYS A 199 -4.11 -9.76 -6.25
N TRP A 200 -4.95 -10.75 -5.96
CA TRP A 200 -6.34 -10.59 -5.56
C TRP A 200 -6.71 -11.66 -4.53
N ILE A 201 -7.62 -11.35 -3.62
CA ILE A 201 -8.06 -12.25 -2.53
C ILE A 201 -9.54 -11.96 -2.25
N ASP A 202 -10.42 -12.96 -2.31
CA ASP A 202 -11.74 -12.87 -1.69
C ASP A 202 -11.58 -13.07 -0.18
N VAL A 203 -12.04 -12.12 0.62
CA VAL A 203 -11.79 -12.13 2.08
C VAL A 203 -13.06 -12.53 2.81
N ASP A 204 -13.23 -13.83 3.05
CA ASP A 204 -14.39 -14.41 3.74
C ASP A 204 -14.14 -14.72 5.21
N GLU A 205 -13.07 -15.45 5.53
CA GLU A 205 -12.76 -15.96 6.86
C GLU A 205 -11.48 -15.37 7.45
N LYS A 206 -11.12 -15.80 8.67
CA LYS A 206 -9.96 -15.27 9.40
C LYS A 206 -8.66 -15.62 8.68
N GLU A 207 -8.64 -16.73 7.98
CA GLU A 207 -7.54 -17.26 7.19
C GLU A 207 -7.23 -16.33 6.01
N GLU A 208 -8.25 -15.88 5.27
CA GLU A 208 -8.08 -14.93 4.16
C GLU A 208 -7.71 -13.53 4.65
N ILE A 209 -8.18 -13.11 5.83
CA ILE A 209 -7.73 -11.85 6.44
C ILE A 209 -6.22 -11.91 6.70
N LYS A 210 -5.73 -12.97 7.37
CA LYS A 210 -4.29 -13.14 7.64
C LYS A 210 -3.47 -13.20 6.35
N LEU A 211 -4.00 -13.87 5.33
CA LEU A 211 -3.37 -13.95 4.03
C LEU A 211 -3.29 -12.58 3.34
N ALA A 212 -4.38 -11.80 3.38
CA ALA A 212 -4.41 -10.45 2.83
C ALA A 212 -3.44 -9.52 3.57
N GLU A 213 -3.37 -9.60 4.90
CA GLU A 213 -2.39 -8.86 5.70
C GLU A 213 -0.94 -9.22 5.34
N LYS A 214 -0.65 -10.51 5.12
CA LYS A 214 0.66 -10.97 4.66
C LYS A 214 1.01 -10.40 3.29
N VAL A 215 0.07 -10.49 2.34
CA VAL A 215 0.25 -9.95 0.98
C VAL A 215 0.48 -8.44 1.01
N ILE A 216 -0.31 -7.70 1.78
CA ILE A 216 -0.15 -6.26 1.98
C ILE A 216 1.24 -5.96 2.54
N LYS A 217 1.66 -6.68 3.58
CA LYS A 217 2.98 -6.49 4.21
C LYS A 217 4.14 -6.72 3.25
N GLU A 218 4.05 -7.72 2.37
CA GLU A 218 5.03 -7.96 1.33
C GLU A 218 5.11 -6.80 0.33
N ASP A 219 3.96 -6.25 -0.10
CA ASP A 219 3.89 -5.12 -1.04
C ASP A 219 4.43 -3.80 -0.45
N LEU A 220 4.54 -3.71 0.88
CA LEU A 220 5.11 -2.54 1.56
C LEU A 220 6.64 -2.51 1.55
N ILE A 221 7.29 -3.66 1.42
CA ILE A 221 8.75 -3.79 1.39
C ILE A 221 9.23 -3.46 -0.03
N LYS A 222 10.12 -2.47 -0.17
CA LYS A 222 10.62 -2.05 -1.50
C LYS A 222 11.93 -2.76 -1.83
N ASP A 223 12.16 -3.01 -3.11
CA ASP A 223 13.47 -3.46 -3.60
C ASP A 223 14.57 -2.43 -3.30
N THR A 224 14.21 -1.16 -3.30
CA THR A 224 15.10 -0.03 -3.00
C THR A 224 15.37 0.19 -1.51
N ASP A 225 14.70 -0.55 -0.62
CA ASP A 225 14.99 -0.46 0.82
C ASP A 225 16.40 -0.98 1.11
N GLY A 226 17.09 -0.32 2.02
CA GLY A 226 18.40 -0.77 2.50
C GLY A 226 18.32 -2.08 3.30
N PRO A 227 19.47 -2.71 3.57
CA PRO A 227 19.52 -4.02 4.21
C PRO A 227 18.99 -3.96 5.64
N ILE A 228 19.26 -2.91 6.41
CA ILE A 228 18.75 -2.76 7.78
C ILE A 228 17.24 -2.57 7.75
N SER A 229 16.75 -1.78 6.79
CA SER A 229 15.32 -1.60 6.60
C SER A 229 14.62 -2.92 6.31
N LYS A 230 15.15 -3.75 5.40
CA LYS A 230 14.56 -5.06 5.06
C LYS A 230 14.63 -6.07 6.21
N LEU A 231 15.77 -6.13 6.91
CA LEU A 231 16.03 -7.15 7.93
C LEU A 231 15.42 -6.82 9.29
N ILE A 232 15.33 -5.54 9.64
CA ILE A 232 14.96 -5.04 10.97
C ILE A 232 13.79 -4.06 10.86
N ASN A 233 13.96 -2.89 10.23
CA ASN A 233 13.00 -1.80 10.40
C ASN A 233 11.61 -2.18 9.89
N ARG A 234 11.50 -2.80 8.71
CA ARG A 234 10.22 -3.23 8.12
C ARG A 234 9.51 -4.28 8.97
N LYS A 235 10.23 -5.13 9.70
CA LYS A 235 9.60 -6.11 10.58
C LYS A 235 8.90 -5.43 11.75
N ILE A 236 9.38 -4.28 12.18
CA ILE A 236 8.84 -3.51 13.31
C ILE A 236 7.83 -2.48 12.82
N SER A 237 8.15 -1.68 11.80
CA SER A 237 7.26 -0.63 11.26
C SER A 237 5.93 -1.19 10.80
N THR A 238 5.93 -2.35 10.12
CA THR A 238 4.69 -3.01 9.65
C THR A 238 3.84 -3.59 10.78
N LEU A 239 4.35 -3.70 12.01
CA LEU A 239 3.53 -4.03 13.20
C LEU A 239 2.89 -2.77 13.80
N ILE A 240 3.57 -1.63 13.67
CA ILE A 240 3.11 -0.33 14.18
C ILE A 240 2.04 0.26 13.24
N THR A 241 2.27 0.19 11.93
CA THR A 241 1.42 0.81 10.90
C THR A 241 -0.06 0.47 11.00
N PRO A 242 -0.50 -0.80 11.16
CA PRO A 242 -1.92 -1.13 11.29
C PRO A 242 -2.60 -0.41 12.46
N THR A 243 -1.90 -0.21 13.57
CA THR A 243 -2.43 0.52 14.73
C THR A 243 -2.58 2.01 14.43
N LEU A 244 -1.59 2.60 13.75
CA LEU A 244 -1.64 4.00 13.32
C LEU A 244 -2.78 4.26 12.33
N LEU A 245 -3.07 3.30 11.44
CA LEU A 245 -4.11 3.44 10.43
C LEU A 245 -5.53 3.51 10.99
N ARG A 246 -5.76 3.00 12.21
CA ARG A 246 -7.05 3.09 12.90
C ARG A 246 -7.46 4.53 13.23
N PHE A 247 -6.51 5.44 13.26
CA PHE A 247 -6.74 6.85 13.58
C PHE A 247 -6.78 7.68 12.29
N ASP A 248 -7.94 8.27 12.01
CA ASP A 248 -8.18 9.03 10.78
C ASP A 248 -7.28 10.27 10.67
N PHE A 249 -6.94 10.90 11.79
CA PHE A 249 -6.07 12.09 11.85
C PHE A 249 -4.60 11.78 11.53
N ILE A 250 -4.18 10.51 11.58
CA ILE A 250 -2.79 10.15 11.28
C ILE A 250 -2.56 10.17 9.78
N THR A 251 -1.80 11.16 9.34
CA THR A 251 -1.38 11.36 7.94
C THR A 251 0.09 10.96 7.76
N PRO A 252 0.55 10.70 6.51
CA PRO A 252 1.97 10.48 6.24
C PRO A 252 2.83 11.62 6.79
N ASN A 253 2.49 12.87 6.48
CA ASN A 253 3.23 14.05 6.95
C ASN A 253 3.27 14.14 8.49
N PHE A 254 2.21 13.75 9.19
CA PHE A 254 2.22 13.70 10.65
C PHE A 254 3.26 12.69 11.15
N VAL A 255 3.31 11.50 10.55
CA VAL A 255 4.29 10.47 10.91
C VAL A 255 5.71 10.90 10.55
N THR A 256 5.92 11.56 9.42
CA THR A 256 7.20 12.17 9.04
C THR A 256 7.67 13.20 10.08
N ILE A 257 6.79 14.09 10.53
CA ILE A 257 7.12 15.09 11.56
C ILE A 257 7.43 14.40 12.89
N LEU A 258 6.65 13.37 13.25
CA LEU A 258 6.85 12.59 14.47
C LEU A 258 8.19 11.84 14.45
N SER A 259 8.50 11.11 13.38
CA SER A 259 9.77 10.38 13.23
C SER A 259 10.95 11.36 13.28
N SER A 260 10.84 12.51 12.62
CA SER A 260 11.86 13.55 12.63
C SER A 260 12.06 14.19 14.00
N THR A 261 10.97 14.44 14.75
CA THR A 261 11.02 14.96 16.12
C THR A 261 11.75 13.99 17.05
N ILE A 262 11.48 12.68 16.91
CA ILE A 262 12.20 11.63 17.64
C ILE A 262 13.68 11.61 17.22
N GLY A 263 13.98 11.81 15.94
CA GLY A 263 15.36 11.94 15.44
C GLY A 263 16.11 13.12 16.07
N PHE A 264 15.48 14.30 16.15
CA PHE A 264 16.05 15.46 16.84
C PHE A 264 16.23 15.23 18.33
N LEU A 265 15.31 14.51 18.99
CA LEU A 265 15.50 14.08 20.37
C LEU A 265 16.73 13.18 20.51
N GLY A 266 16.97 12.28 19.55
CA GLY A 266 18.21 11.49 19.46
C GLY A 266 19.46 12.40 19.41
N ALA A 267 19.44 13.43 18.57
CA ALA A 267 20.53 14.42 18.50
C ALA A 267 20.74 15.17 19.82
N ILE A 268 19.66 15.55 20.52
CA ILE A 268 19.73 16.21 21.84
C ILE A 268 20.33 15.26 22.90
N LEU A 269 19.94 13.99 22.90
CA LEU A 269 20.49 12.98 23.81
C LEU A 269 21.98 12.74 23.57
N PHE A 270 22.40 12.69 22.30
CA PHE A 270 23.82 12.65 21.96
C PHE A 270 24.55 13.89 22.49
N LEU A 271 23.98 15.09 22.31
CA LEU A 271 24.57 16.33 22.79
C LEU A 271 24.74 16.33 24.32
N GLY A 272 23.74 15.83 25.05
CA GLY A 272 23.77 15.67 26.51
C GLY A 272 24.59 14.48 27.03
N LYS A 273 25.44 13.87 26.19
CA LYS A 273 26.29 12.71 26.51
C LYS A 273 25.54 11.42 26.90
N HIS A 274 24.23 11.36 26.66
CA HIS A 274 23.43 10.15 26.84
C HIS A 274 23.53 9.26 25.59
N TYR A 275 24.76 8.85 25.23
CA TYR A 275 25.06 8.23 23.93
C TYR A 275 24.26 6.97 23.65
N LEU A 276 24.14 6.06 24.64
CA LEU A 276 23.34 4.84 24.52
C LEU A 276 21.87 5.15 24.17
N ALA A 277 21.26 6.08 24.91
CA ALA A 277 19.89 6.51 24.68
C ALA A 277 19.75 7.22 23.33
N GLY A 278 20.70 8.08 22.96
CA GLY A 278 20.75 8.77 21.67
C GLY A 278 20.77 7.79 20.49
N GLY A 279 21.58 6.73 20.58
CA GLY A 279 21.64 5.67 19.58
C GLY A 279 20.32 4.90 19.46
N ILE A 280 19.72 4.49 20.59
CA ILE A 280 18.43 3.78 20.61
C ILE A 280 17.32 4.65 19.99
N VAL A 281 17.23 5.91 20.40
CA VAL A 281 16.21 6.85 19.91
C VAL A 281 16.40 7.15 18.42
N THR A 282 17.64 7.24 17.94
CA THR A 282 17.95 7.40 16.51
C THR A 282 17.55 6.18 15.69
N GLN A 283 17.78 4.97 16.22
CA GLN A 283 17.31 3.75 15.54
C GLN A 283 15.78 3.68 15.54
N LEU A 284 15.13 4.10 16.63
CA LEU A 284 13.67 4.18 16.71
C LEU A 284 13.10 5.18 15.70
N SER A 285 13.71 6.36 15.52
CA SER A 285 13.27 7.30 14.49
C SER A 285 13.38 6.68 13.10
N SER A 286 14.47 5.94 12.79
CA SER A 286 14.63 5.24 11.51
C SER A 286 13.56 4.16 11.26
N ILE A 287 13.08 3.50 12.31
CA ILE A 287 11.98 2.53 12.20
C ILE A 287 10.66 3.23 11.92
N LEU A 288 10.34 4.28 12.68
CA LEU A 288 9.09 5.04 12.55
C LEU A 288 8.99 5.81 11.24
N ASP A 289 10.12 6.26 10.71
CA ASP A 289 10.24 6.88 9.40
C ASP A 289 9.65 5.97 8.30
N GLY A 290 9.87 4.66 8.38
CA GLY A 290 9.30 3.71 7.44
C GLY A 290 7.76 3.69 7.40
N CYS A 291 7.09 4.08 8.48
CA CYS A 291 5.64 4.05 8.61
C CYS A 291 4.94 5.12 7.73
N ASP A 292 5.58 6.26 7.44
CA ASP A 292 4.93 7.34 6.69
C ASP A 292 4.59 6.91 5.24
N GLY A 293 5.53 6.24 4.59
CA GLY A 293 5.43 5.74 3.23
C GLY A 293 4.57 4.48 3.16
N GLU A 294 4.51 3.70 4.23
CA GLU A 294 3.53 2.61 4.38
C GLU A 294 2.11 3.18 4.42
N ILE A 295 1.84 4.15 5.31
CA ILE A 295 0.54 4.81 5.41
C ILE A 295 0.19 5.53 4.10
N ALA A 296 1.13 6.22 3.46
CA ALA A 296 0.88 6.91 2.19
C ALA A 296 0.46 5.97 1.06
N ARG A 297 1.02 4.74 1.04
CA ARG A 297 0.65 3.68 0.10
C ARG A 297 -0.73 3.12 0.41
N LEU A 298 -0.95 2.69 1.65
CA LEU A 298 -2.20 2.04 2.06
C LEU A 298 -3.38 2.99 1.93
N LYS A 299 -3.21 4.26 2.33
CA LYS A 299 -4.24 5.30 2.17
C LYS A 299 -4.36 5.83 0.73
N ASN A 300 -3.46 5.45 -0.19
CA ASN A 300 -3.35 5.98 -1.56
C ASN A 300 -3.34 7.53 -1.64
N ILE A 301 -2.58 8.17 -0.76
CA ILE A 301 -2.49 9.64 -0.61
C ILE A 301 -1.06 10.16 -0.71
N LYS A 302 -0.19 9.47 -1.46
CA LYS A 302 1.16 9.97 -1.76
C LYS A 302 1.08 11.35 -2.42
N THR A 303 1.91 12.28 -1.96
CA THR A 303 2.03 13.63 -2.54
C THR A 303 3.49 13.95 -2.82
N LYS A 304 3.75 14.81 -3.81
CA LYS A 304 5.11 15.33 -4.08
C LYS A 304 5.65 16.10 -2.87
N PHE A 305 4.80 16.93 -2.25
CA PHE A 305 5.16 17.69 -1.06
C PHE A 305 5.59 16.80 0.11
N GLY A 306 4.81 15.76 0.44
CA GLY A 306 5.15 14.83 1.52
C GLY A 306 6.49 14.14 1.27
N GLY A 307 6.74 13.71 0.04
CA GLY A 307 8.03 13.13 -0.35
C GLY A 307 9.20 14.11 -0.29
N VAL A 308 8.98 15.42 -0.47
CA VAL A 308 10.00 16.47 -0.29
C VAL A 308 10.23 16.77 1.19
N LEU A 309 9.15 16.84 1.98
CA LEU A 309 9.19 17.10 3.41
C LEU A 309 9.98 16.01 4.16
N ASP A 310 9.61 14.75 3.95
CA ASP A 310 10.28 13.54 4.47
C ASP A 310 11.78 13.60 4.21
N SER A 311 12.08 13.73 2.93
CA SER A 311 13.41 13.97 2.45
C SER A 311 14.15 15.10 3.20
N LEU A 312 13.61 16.30 3.22
CA LEU A 312 14.29 17.45 3.80
C LEU A 312 14.59 17.25 5.29
N LEU A 313 13.59 16.77 6.06
CA LEU A 313 13.73 16.54 7.49
C LEU A 313 14.76 15.46 7.80
N ASP A 314 14.82 14.40 6.99
CA ASP A 314 15.86 13.37 7.08
C ASP A 314 17.27 13.96 7.05
N ARG A 315 17.51 14.93 6.17
CA ARG A 315 18.84 15.55 6.04
C ARG A 315 19.17 16.47 7.21
N TYR A 316 18.17 17.18 7.74
CA TYR A 316 18.35 17.94 8.96
C TYR A 316 18.66 17.00 10.13
N VAL A 317 17.82 15.99 10.37
CA VAL A 317 18.02 15.02 11.45
C VAL A 317 19.41 14.38 11.38
N ASP A 318 19.80 13.84 10.22
CA ASP A 318 21.14 13.25 10.02
C ASP A 318 22.25 14.26 10.35
N THR A 319 22.13 15.50 9.87
CA THR A 319 23.14 16.55 10.10
C THR A 319 23.23 16.94 11.58
N PHE A 320 22.10 17.11 12.26
CA PHE A 320 22.06 17.46 13.68
C PHE A 320 22.62 16.34 14.55
N ILE A 321 22.34 15.07 14.22
CA ILE A 321 22.92 13.93 14.93
C ILE A 321 24.45 13.93 14.77
N LEU A 322 24.96 14.04 13.54
CA LEU A 322 26.40 14.07 13.27
C LEU A 322 27.08 15.27 13.94
N LEU A 323 26.42 16.43 13.98
CA LEU A 323 26.90 17.62 14.67
C LEU A 323 26.98 17.39 16.19
N SER A 324 25.95 16.82 16.80
CA SER A 324 25.94 16.49 18.23
C SER A 324 27.07 15.53 18.62
N LEU A 325 27.41 14.57 17.76
CA LEU A 325 28.57 13.69 17.96
C LEU A 325 29.88 14.48 17.91
N PHE A 326 30.05 15.32 16.89
CA PHE A 326 31.25 16.14 16.72
C PHE A 326 31.47 17.11 17.90
N LEU A 327 30.40 17.77 18.38
CA LEU A 327 30.48 18.72 19.49
C LEU A 327 30.89 18.08 20.83
N ASN A 328 30.73 16.76 20.97
CA ASN A 328 31.21 16.00 22.13
C ASN A 328 32.62 15.44 21.96
N LEU A 329 33.28 15.68 20.82
CA LEU A 329 34.66 15.27 20.58
C LEU A 329 35.62 16.46 20.75
N PRO A 330 36.90 16.21 21.12
CA PRO A 330 37.91 17.26 21.14
C PRO A 330 38.05 17.95 19.77
N VAL A 331 38.10 19.28 19.76
CA VAL A 331 38.28 20.03 18.51
C VAL A 331 39.72 19.90 18.02
N ASN A 332 39.93 18.98 17.10
CA ASN A 332 41.21 18.78 16.41
C ASN A 332 40.99 18.57 14.91
N LYS A 333 42.07 18.69 14.11
CA LYS A 333 41.99 18.61 12.65
C LYS A 333 41.33 17.32 12.15
N LEU A 334 41.59 16.18 12.80
CA LEU A 334 41.05 14.88 12.39
C LEU A 334 39.55 14.78 12.66
N ASN A 335 39.08 15.29 13.80
CA ASN A 335 37.66 15.25 14.17
C ASN A 335 36.83 16.22 13.33
N VAL A 336 37.39 17.38 13.00
CA VAL A 336 36.76 18.32 12.05
C VAL A 336 36.65 17.67 10.67
N LEU A 337 37.70 16.99 10.21
CA LEU A 337 37.72 16.30 8.93
C LEU A 337 36.71 15.14 8.89
N SER A 338 36.65 14.31 9.93
CA SER A 338 35.71 13.18 9.98
C SER A 338 34.26 13.65 10.00
N PHE A 339 33.94 14.70 10.76
CA PHE A 339 32.62 15.34 10.76
C PHE A 339 32.26 15.90 9.37
N PHE A 340 33.15 16.69 8.77
CA PHE A 340 32.93 17.28 7.45
C PHE A 340 32.66 16.20 6.39
N LEU A 341 33.48 15.15 6.35
CA LEU A 341 33.30 14.03 5.42
C LEU A 341 32.03 13.22 5.74
N ALA A 342 31.67 13.02 7.00
CA ALA A 342 30.44 12.30 7.35
C ALA A 342 29.18 13.05 6.87
N VAL A 343 29.11 14.36 7.11
CA VAL A 343 27.97 15.20 6.70
C VAL A 343 27.90 15.29 5.18
N THR A 344 28.99 15.71 4.53
CA THR A 344 29.03 15.85 3.07
C THR A 344 28.75 14.53 2.37
N GLY A 345 29.35 13.43 2.82
CA GLY A 345 29.10 12.10 2.29
C GLY A 345 27.63 11.70 2.42
N SER A 346 27.00 11.90 3.59
CA SER A 346 25.59 11.55 3.83
C SER A 346 24.63 12.32 2.90
N ILE A 347 24.92 13.61 2.67
CA ILE A 347 24.15 14.46 1.73
C ILE A 347 24.38 14.00 0.29
N LEU A 348 25.63 13.77 -0.11
CA LEU A 348 26.00 13.37 -1.47
C LEU A 348 25.43 12.01 -1.86
N VAL A 349 25.38 11.02 -0.95
CA VAL A 349 24.72 9.73 -1.23
C VAL A 349 23.26 9.95 -1.62
N SER A 350 22.53 10.76 -0.85
CA SER A 350 21.13 11.08 -1.13
C SER A 350 20.97 11.85 -2.45
N TYR A 351 21.84 12.83 -2.68
CA TYR A 351 21.82 13.67 -3.88
C TYR A 351 22.08 12.89 -5.17
N VAL A 352 23.19 12.13 -5.22
CA VAL A 352 23.54 11.34 -6.41
C VAL A 352 22.53 10.22 -6.64
N SER A 353 21.96 9.65 -5.57
CA SER A 353 20.90 8.66 -5.71
C SER A 353 19.62 9.24 -6.31
N HIS A 354 19.30 10.50 -6.00
CA HIS A 354 18.17 11.19 -6.59
C HIS A 354 18.39 11.48 -8.08
N LEU A 355 19.59 11.94 -8.46
CA LEU A 355 19.92 12.27 -9.85
C LEU A 355 20.03 11.04 -10.75
N SER A 356 20.67 9.98 -10.27
CA SER A 356 20.93 8.77 -11.07
C SER A 356 19.80 7.75 -11.03
N GLY A 357 18.86 7.86 -10.08
CA GLY A 357 17.88 6.81 -9.79
C GLY A 357 18.48 5.54 -9.17
N LYS A 358 19.80 5.48 -8.95
CA LYS A 358 20.52 4.32 -8.40
C LYS A 358 20.84 4.54 -6.93
N ARG A 359 20.77 3.48 -6.11
CA ARG A 359 21.04 3.57 -4.67
C ARG A 359 22.16 2.62 -4.24
N PRO A 360 23.18 3.09 -3.51
CA PRO A 360 24.20 2.22 -2.94
C PRO A 360 23.65 1.55 -1.68
N LEU A 361 23.12 0.33 -1.79
CA LEU A 361 22.43 -0.37 -0.69
C LEU A 361 23.26 -0.52 0.59
N PHE A 362 24.60 -0.53 0.49
CA PHE A 362 25.49 -0.63 1.65
C PHE A 362 25.73 0.73 2.36
N ALA A 363 25.32 1.85 1.77
CA ALA A 363 25.54 3.20 2.29
C ALA A 363 24.22 3.99 2.45
N THR A 364 23.08 3.29 2.40
CA THR A 364 21.76 3.88 2.61
C THR A 364 21.61 4.42 4.04
N ARG A 365 20.63 5.32 4.23
CA ARG A 365 20.42 6.02 5.51
C ARG A 365 20.18 5.06 6.68
N ASP A 366 19.39 4.01 6.49
CA ASP A 366 19.16 2.97 7.49
C ASP A 366 20.45 2.29 7.95
N VAL A 367 21.41 2.05 7.04
CA VAL A 367 22.73 1.51 7.40
C VAL A 367 23.51 2.50 8.25
N ARG A 368 23.55 3.78 7.86
CA ARG A 368 24.29 4.81 8.60
C ARG A 368 23.72 5.01 10.01
N LEU A 369 22.41 5.10 10.16
CA LEU A 369 21.77 5.24 11.47
C LEU A 369 21.97 3.99 12.34
N PHE A 370 21.97 2.81 11.74
CA PHE A 370 22.28 1.57 12.47
C PHE A 370 23.74 1.48 12.92
N ILE A 371 24.68 1.99 12.11
CA ILE A 371 26.09 2.13 12.52
C ILE A 371 26.20 3.04 13.74
N LEU A 372 25.49 4.17 13.74
CA LEU A 372 25.44 5.06 14.91
C LEU A 372 24.90 4.33 16.14
N PHE A 373 23.81 3.59 15.99
CA PHE A 373 23.25 2.76 17.05
C PHE A 373 24.28 1.75 17.61
N CYS A 374 24.95 0.99 16.73
CA CYS A 374 25.96 0.02 17.13
C CYS A 374 27.14 0.66 17.89
N PHE A 375 27.72 1.74 17.37
CA PHE A 375 28.81 2.43 18.08
C PHE A 375 28.33 3.05 19.40
N SER A 376 27.09 3.52 19.47
CA SER A 376 26.49 4.05 20.70
C SER A 376 26.36 2.98 21.78
N LEU A 377 26.02 1.74 21.43
CA LEU A 377 25.99 0.60 22.36
C LEU A 377 27.36 0.30 22.97
N LEU A 378 28.44 0.60 22.25
CA LEU A 378 29.81 0.34 22.67
C LEU A 378 30.40 1.47 23.55
N THR A 379 29.78 2.65 23.54
CA THR A 379 30.26 3.82 24.32
C THR A 379 30.43 3.57 25.82
N PRO A 380 29.58 2.79 26.53
CA PRO A 380 29.78 2.53 27.96
C PRO A 380 31.05 1.72 28.27
N PHE A 381 31.56 0.96 27.29
CA PHE A 381 32.70 0.07 27.47
C PHE A 381 34.02 0.70 27.00
N PHE A 382 33.97 1.49 25.92
CA PHE A 382 35.17 2.03 25.27
C PHE A 382 35.24 3.57 25.27
N GLY A 383 34.22 4.25 25.81
CA GLY A 383 34.16 5.70 25.93
C GLY A 383 33.85 6.44 24.62
N GLU A 384 34.10 7.76 24.63
CA GLU A 384 33.74 8.70 23.56
C GLU A 384 34.50 8.46 22.25
N VAL A 385 35.60 7.69 22.26
CA VAL A 385 36.36 7.32 21.06
C VAL A 385 35.49 6.55 20.05
N MET A 386 34.46 5.82 20.52
CA MET A 386 33.50 5.14 19.65
C MET A 386 32.73 6.11 18.75
N LEU A 387 32.47 7.34 19.20
CA LEU A 387 31.77 8.35 18.39
C LEU A 387 32.64 8.79 17.22
N ASN A 388 33.96 8.89 17.43
CA ASN A 388 34.91 9.20 16.38
C ASN A 388 34.96 8.10 15.31
N TYR A 389 34.98 6.84 15.74
CA TYR A 389 34.91 5.70 14.83
C TYR A 389 33.59 5.65 14.07
N ALA A 390 32.47 6.03 14.69
CA ALA A 390 31.19 6.15 14.00
C ALA A 390 31.25 7.19 12.88
N LEU A 391 31.80 8.39 13.15
CA LEU A 391 31.96 9.45 12.15
C LEU A 391 32.85 9.00 10.98
N TRP A 392 34.01 8.41 11.25
CA TRP A 392 34.90 7.90 10.20
C TRP A 392 34.27 6.78 9.39
N THR A 393 33.60 5.84 10.04
CA THR A 393 32.91 4.74 9.37
C THR A 393 31.86 5.28 8.40
N ILE A 394 31.04 6.23 8.86
CA ILE A 394 30.03 6.89 8.02
C ILE A 394 30.65 7.68 6.89
N ALA A 395 31.71 8.44 7.15
CA ALA A 395 32.43 9.22 6.15
C ALA A 395 32.94 8.35 5.00
N ILE A 396 33.66 7.26 5.33
CA ILE A 396 34.23 6.35 4.35
C ILE A 396 33.11 5.64 3.58
N LEU A 397 32.16 5.04 4.29
CA LEU A 397 31.06 4.28 3.69
C LEU A 397 30.23 5.13 2.73
N SER A 398 29.92 6.37 3.12
CA SER A 398 29.11 7.28 2.31
C SER A 398 29.85 7.69 1.04
N HIS A 399 31.14 8.03 1.13
CA HIS A 399 31.93 8.39 -0.06
C HIS A 399 32.16 7.20 -1.00
N MET A 400 32.37 6.00 -0.45
CA MET A 400 32.37 4.76 -1.26
C MET A 400 31.02 4.57 -1.96
N GLY A 401 29.91 4.85 -1.28
CA GLY A 401 28.56 4.82 -1.87
C GLY A 401 28.36 5.82 -3.00
N VAL A 402 28.91 7.03 -2.87
CA VAL A 402 28.90 8.06 -3.93
C VAL A 402 29.66 7.57 -5.16
N VAL A 403 30.90 7.11 -4.98
CA VAL A 403 31.75 6.59 -6.08
C VAL A 403 31.08 5.40 -6.76
N TYR A 404 30.51 4.47 -5.98
CA TYR A 404 29.78 3.33 -6.51
C TYR A 404 28.60 3.76 -7.40
N THR A 405 27.81 4.73 -6.94
CA THR A 405 26.65 5.22 -7.66
C THR A 405 27.06 5.91 -8.97
N LEU A 406 28.12 6.73 -8.93
CA LEU A 406 28.69 7.36 -10.12
C LEU A 406 29.21 6.32 -11.13
N ALA A 407 29.98 5.33 -10.67
CA ALA A 407 30.51 4.28 -11.53
C ALA A 407 29.41 3.45 -12.18
N LYS A 408 28.29 3.23 -11.48
CA LYS A 408 27.12 2.60 -12.08
C LYS A 408 26.42 3.51 -13.08
N ALA A 409 26.26 4.80 -12.79
CA ALA A 409 25.62 5.75 -13.69
C ALA A 409 26.40 5.90 -15.01
N TYR A 410 27.73 5.84 -14.97
CA TYR A 410 28.59 5.92 -16.17
C TYR A 410 28.46 4.73 -17.13
N LYS A 411 28.00 3.56 -16.66
CA LYS A 411 27.91 2.33 -17.48
C LYS A 411 26.60 2.21 -18.27
N GLU A 412 25.70 3.18 -18.13
CA GLU A 412 24.47 3.35 -18.94
C GLU A 412 24.70 4.48 -19.95
#